data_AF-A0A4S8HXL0-F1
#
_entry.id   AF-A0A4S8HXL0-F1
#
_cell.length_a   1.000
_cell.length_b   1.000
_cell.length_c   1.000
_cell.angle_alpha   90.00
_cell.angle_beta   90.00
_cell.angle_gamma   90.00
#
_symmetry.space_group_name_H-M   'P 1'
#
loop_
_entity.id
_entity.type
_entity.pdbx_description
1 polymer ?
#
loop_
_entity_poly.entity_id
_entity_poly.type
_entity_poly.pdbx_seq_one_letter_code
_entity_poly.pdbx_strand_id
1 'polypeptide(L)'
;MTPKNIKDERKIVTAAISAGIILYLSKFLRPYFSDNNSALFILGFLPNLGLAFALPFIYVANRIRLNKPIKHFTISCVVTLFLMILNEIRDQYQSGRVFDWYDIFGSLGGVVFAFLVFNFVFKVNSGKV
;
A
#
# COMPACT_ATOMS: atom_id res chain seq x y z
N MET A 1 21.00 15.90 0.99
CA MET A 1 19.82 16.06 1.88
C MET A 1 20.27 16.62 3.20
N THR A 2 19.66 17.70 3.68
CA THR A 2 19.92 18.23 5.02
C THR A 2 19.28 17.32 6.08
N PRO A 3 19.83 17.25 7.31
CA PRO A 3 19.31 16.37 8.36
C PRO A 3 17.84 16.66 8.74
N LYS A 4 17.37 17.90 8.56
CA LYS A 4 15.96 18.28 8.74
C LYS A 4 15.04 17.58 7.73
N ASN A 5 15.45 17.52 6.46
CA ASN A 5 14.66 16.94 5.38
C ASN A 5 14.47 15.41 5.57
N ILE A 6 15.50 14.72 6.05
CA ILE A 6 15.44 13.28 6.34
C ILE A 6 14.43 12.95 7.46
N LYS A 7 14.32 13.81 8.48
CA LYS A 7 13.38 13.59 9.59
C LYS A 7 11.92 13.71 9.14
N ASP A 8 11.63 14.68 8.26
CA ASP A 8 10.29 14.91 7.75
C ASP A 8 9.88 13.80 6.75
N GLU A 9 10.79 13.38 5.87
CA GLU A 9 10.62 12.23 4.99
C GLU A 9 10.30 10.93 5.75
N ARG A 10 11.03 10.65 6.84
CA ARG A 10 10.76 9.48 7.69
C ARG A 10 9.36 9.52 8.29
N LYS A 11 8.93 10.68 8.80
CA LYS A 11 7.58 10.84 9.37
C LYS A 11 6.50 10.54 8.34
N ILE A 12 6.64 11.06 7.12
CA ILE A 12 5.67 10.84 6.05
C ILE A 12 5.62 9.35 5.67
N VAL A 13 6.76 8.71 5.50
CA VAL A 13 6.83 7.27 5.20
C VAL A 13 6.21 6.44 6.32
N THR A 14 6.52 6.74 7.58
CA THR A 14 5.91 6.04 8.72
C THR A 14 4.40 6.24 8.73
N ALA A 15 3.90 7.46 8.51
CA ALA A 15 2.48 7.74 8.45
C ALA A 15 1.79 6.97 7.31
N ALA A 16 2.40 6.91 6.13
CA ALA A 16 1.88 6.15 4.99
C ALA A 16 1.81 4.65 5.29
N ILE A 17 2.88 4.07 5.85
CA ILE A 17 2.89 2.66 6.24
C ILE A 17 1.83 2.39 7.32
N SER A 18 1.74 3.23 8.35
CA SER A 18 0.73 3.11 9.41
C SER A 18 -0.69 3.17 8.87
N ALA A 19 -0.99 4.11 7.97
CA ALA A 19 -2.30 4.21 7.34
C ALA A 19 -2.65 2.95 6.54
N GLY A 20 -1.72 2.44 5.72
CA GLY A 20 -1.93 1.20 4.98
C GLY A 20 -2.09 -0.04 5.88
N ILE A 21 -1.36 -0.12 7.00
CA ILE A 21 -1.55 -1.19 7.99
C ILE A 21 -2.94 -1.09 8.64
N ILE A 22 -3.38 0.10 9.05
CA ILE A 22 -4.72 0.28 9.64
C ILE A 22 -5.81 -0.20 8.68
N LEU A 23 -5.69 0.16 7.39
CA LEU A 23 -6.60 -0.31 6.35
C LEU A 23 -6.51 -1.83 6.15
N TYR A 24 -5.30 -2.42 6.19
CA TYR A 24 -5.12 -3.88 6.15
C TYR A 24 -5.80 -4.60 7.32
N LEU A 25 -5.73 -4.04 8.52
CA LEU A 25 -6.33 -4.62 9.73
C LEU A 25 -7.87 -4.65 9.66
N SER A 26 -8.51 -3.89 8.77
CA SER A 26 -9.97 -3.96 8.61
C SER A 26 -10.45 -5.37 8.23
N LYS A 27 -9.58 -6.23 7.68
CA LYS A 27 -9.92 -7.62 7.38
C LYS A 27 -10.42 -8.39 8.62
N PHE A 28 -9.94 -8.03 9.81
CA PHE A 28 -10.33 -8.68 11.06
C PHE A 28 -11.71 -8.25 11.54
N LEU A 29 -12.26 -7.16 10.99
CA LEU A 29 -13.63 -6.73 11.26
C LEU A 29 -14.66 -7.52 10.45
N ARG A 30 -14.25 -8.13 9.33
CA ARG A 30 -15.16 -8.82 8.38
C ARG A 30 -16.12 -9.82 9.02
N PRO A 31 -15.72 -10.68 9.98
CA PRO A 31 -16.64 -11.62 10.63
C PRO A 31 -17.77 -10.96 11.43
N TYR A 32 -17.58 -9.72 11.91
CA TYR A 32 -18.56 -9.01 12.72
C TYR A 32 -19.66 -8.32 11.89
N PHE A 33 -19.54 -8.35 10.56
CA PHE A 33 -20.49 -7.72 9.63
C PHE A 33 -21.06 -8.73 8.62
N SER A 34 -21.16 -10.02 9.01
CA SER A 34 -21.63 -11.11 8.13
C SER A 34 -22.97 -10.84 7.45
N ASP A 35 -23.84 -10.06 8.09
CA ASP A 35 -25.21 -9.84 7.64
C ASP A 35 -25.37 -8.55 6.81
N ASN A 36 -24.28 -7.79 6.60
CA ASN A 36 -24.29 -6.52 5.86
C ASN A 36 -23.43 -6.60 4.60
N ASN A 37 -24.09 -6.84 3.45
CA ASN A 37 -23.44 -6.98 2.15
C ASN A 37 -22.57 -5.77 1.76
N SER A 38 -23.01 -4.54 2.07
CA SER A 38 -22.25 -3.32 1.78
C SER A 38 -20.99 -3.23 2.63
N ALA A 39 -21.08 -3.57 3.92
CA ALA A 39 -19.92 -3.61 4.80
C ALA A 39 -18.93 -4.71 4.36
N LEU A 40 -19.42 -5.89 3.98
CA LEU A 40 -18.57 -6.96 3.46
C LEU A 40 -17.83 -6.57 2.19
N PHE A 41 -18.47 -5.84 1.27
CA PHE A 41 -17.83 -5.32 0.07
C PHE A 41 -16.67 -4.37 0.41
N ILE A 42 -16.92 -3.38 1.28
CA ILE A 42 -15.91 -2.43 1.76
C ILE A 42 -14.76 -3.19 2.47
N LEU A 43 -15.09 -4.13 3.35
CA LEU A 43 -14.12 -4.88 4.15
C LEU A 43 -13.35 -5.94 3.34
N GLY A 44 -13.81 -6.31 2.15
CA GLY A 44 -13.03 -7.10 1.18
C GLY A 44 -11.99 -6.22 0.47
N PHE A 45 -12.41 -5.05 0.00
CA PHE A 45 -11.59 -4.12 -0.78
C PHE A 45 -10.51 -3.40 0.04
N LEU A 46 -10.86 -2.90 1.23
CA LEU A 46 -9.97 -2.07 2.07
C LEU A 46 -8.63 -2.73 2.40
N PRO A 47 -8.57 -4.02 2.78
CA PRO A 47 -7.31 -4.64 3.14
C PRO A 47 -6.29 -4.68 2.00
N ASN A 48 -6.77 -4.99 0.79
CA ASN A 48 -5.95 -5.06 -0.41
C ASN A 48 -5.46 -3.67 -0.83
N LEU A 49 -6.33 -2.66 -0.76
CA LEU A 49 -5.94 -1.27 -0.95
C LEU A 49 -4.88 -0.82 0.06
N GLY A 50 -5.07 -1.11 1.34
CA GLY A 50 -4.14 -0.75 2.41
C GLY A 50 -2.76 -1.38 2.25
N LEU A 51 -2.74 -2.69 1.95
CA LEU A 51 -1.49 -3.43 1.76
C LEU A 51 -0.74 -2.95 0.51
N ALA A 52 -1.45 -2.80 -0.61
CA ALA A 52 -0.86 -2.33 -1.87
C ALA A 52 -0.39 -0.87 -1.77
N PHE A 53 -1.04 -0.04 -0.95
CA PHE A 53 -0.59 1.30 -0.63
C PHE A 53 0.70 1.30 0.21
N ALA A 54 0.77 0.47 1.26
CA ALA A 54 1.91 0.46 2.19
C ALA A 54 3.20 -0.13 1.60
N LEU A 55 3.10 -1.20 0.81
CA LEU A 55 4.26 -1.98 0.35
C LEU A 55 5.34 -1.13 -0.36
N PRO A 56 5.01 -0.23 -1.31
CA PRO A 56 6.00 0.63 -1.94
C PRO A 56 6.73 1.56 -0.96
N PHE A 57 6.07 2.00 0.11
CA PHE A 57 6.69 2.84 1.14
C PHE A 57 7.64 2.08 2.05
N ILE A 58 7.52 0.75 2.17
CA ILE A 58 8.51 -0.08 2.88
C ILE A 58 9.85 -0.04 2.13
N TYR A 59 9.84 -0.07 0.79
CA TYR A 59 11.04 0.17 -0.02
C TYR A 59 11.64 1.54 0.29
N VAL A 60 10.82 2.60 0.29
CA VAL A 60 11.28 3.97 0.59
C VAL A 60 11.89 4.05 2.00
N ALA A 61 11.24 3.47 3.01
CA ALA A 61 11.72 3.42 4.38
C ALA A 61 13.12 2.80 4.46
N ASN A 62 13.34 1.69 3.77
CA ASN A 62 14.63 1.01 3.75
C ASN A 62 15.71 1.85 3.05
N ARG A 63 15.37 2.54 1.95
CA ARG A 63 16.31 3.44 1.25
C ARG A 63 16.70 4.63 2.12
N ILE A 64 15.75 5.26 2.81
CA ILE A 64 16.00 6.35 3.76
C ILE A 64 16.87 5.88 4.92
N ARG A 65 16.59 4.69 5.49
CA ARG A 65 17.40 4.11 6.57
C ARG A 65 18.86 3.90 6.14
N LEU A 66 19.07 3.46 4.91
CA LEU A 66 20.38 3.19 4.34
C LEU A 66 21.05 4.42 3.71
N ASN A 67 20.45 5.61 3.80
CA ASN A 67 20.89 6.84 3.12
C ASN A 67 21.16 6.65 1.61
N LYS A 68 20.35 5.81 0.94
CA LYS A 68 20.47 5.55 -0.50
C LYS A 68 19.39 6.28 -1.29
N PRO A 69 19.65 6.68 -2.55
CA PRO A 69 18.66 7.39 -3.36
C PRO A 69 17.44 6.52 -3.67
N ILE A 70 16.26 7.14 -3.74
CA ILE A 70 14.98 6.48 -4.03
C ILE A 70 14.72 6.55 -5.55
N LYS A 71 15.37 5.66 -6.32
CA LYS A 71 15.30 5.68 -7.80
C LYS A 71 14.23 4.77 -8.40
N HIS A 72 13.80 3.76 -7.65
CA HIS A 72 13.00 2.64 -8.20
C HIS A 72 11.61 2.55 -7.55
N PHE A 73 11.01 3.69 -7.19
CA PHE A 73 9.68 3.69 -6.58
C PHE A 73 8.59 3.15 -7.53
N THR A 74 8.61 3.56 -8.80
CA THR A 74 7.69 3.03 -9.81
C THR A 74 7.83 1.52 -9.98
N ILE A 75 9.07 1.01 -9.98
CA ILE A 75 9.32 -0.44 -10.05
C ILE A 75 8.75 -1.13 -8.80
N SER A 76 8.93 -0.54 -7.62
CA SER A 76 8.32 -1.06 -6.39
C SER A 76 6.80 -1.12 -6.48
N CYS A 77 6.15 -0.12 -7.08
CA CYS A 77 4.71 -0.10 -7.32
C CYS A 77 4.26 -1.24 -8.26
N VAL A 78 4.98 -1.43 -9.37
CA VAL A 78 4.70 -2.51 -10.34
C VAL A 78 4.88 -3.88 -9.69
N VAL A 79 5.96 -4.08 -8.94
CA VAL A 79 6.23 -5.33 -8.20
C VAL A 79 5.13 -5.56 -7.16
N THR A 80 4.71 -4.53 -6.42
CA THR A 80 3.59 -4.65 -5.49
C THR A 80 2.31 -5.11 -6.20
N LEU A 81 1.93 -4.47 -7.31
CA LEU A 81 0.74 -4.87 -8.06
C LEU A 81 0.83 -6.33 -8.54
N PHE A 82 1.99 -6.72 -9.07
CA PHE A 82 2.23 -8.09 -9.51
C PHE A 82 2.11 -9.09 -8.36
N LEU A 83 2.69 -8.78 -7.19
CA LEU A 83 2.57 -9.62 -5.99
C LEU A 83 1.12 -9.74 -5.49
N MET A 84 0.34 -8.66 -5.57
CA MET A 84 -1.08 -8.70 -5.19
C MET A 84 -1.91 -9.56 -6.18
N ILE A 85 -1.65 -9.45 -7.48
CA ILE A 85 -2.29 -10.32 -8.49
C ILE A 85 -1.94 -11.79 -8.23
N LEU A 86 -0.66 -12.09 -7.99
CA LEU A 86 -0.24 -13.45 -7.65
C LEU A 86 -0.86 -13.94 -6.34
N ASN A 87 -1.06 -13.06 -5.37
CA ASN A 87 -1.74 -13.39 -4.12
C ASN A 87 -3.18 -13.84 -4.38
N GLU A 88 -3.92 -13.14 -5.23
CA GLU A 88 -5.30 -13.55 -5.57
C GLU A 88 -5.39 -14.79 -6.44
N ILE A 89 -4.44 -14.98 -7.37
CA ILE A 89 -4.34 -16.23 -8.13
C ILE A 89 -4.06 -17.39 -7.17
N ARG A 90 -3.15 -17.22 -6.20
CA ARG A 90 -2.87 -18.24 -5.19
C ARG A 90 -4.11 -18.57 -4.37
N ASP A 91 -4.90 -17.57 -4.00
CA ASP A 91 -6.09 -17.76 -3.18
C ASP A 91 -7.16 -18.61 -3.87
N GLN A 92 -7.22 -18.67 -5.22
CA GLN A 92 -8.07 -19.63 -5.95
C GLN A 92 -7.77 -21.10 -5.63
N TYR A 93 -6.52 -21.40 -5.31
CA TYR A 93 -6.09 -22.77 -5.02
C TYR A 93 -6.17 -23.11 -3.53
N GLN A 94 -6.64 -22.18 -2.69
CA GLN A 94 -6.86 -22.39 -1.26
C GLN A 94 -8.32 -22.77 -1.00
N SER A 95 -8.53 -23.82 -0.19
CA SER A 95 -9.88 -24.26 0.19
C SER A 95 -10.65 -23.13 0.89
N GLY A 96 -11.84 -22.81 0.38
CA GLY A 96 -12.72 -21.79 0.94
C GLY A 96 -12.41 -20.34 0.50
N ARG A 97 -11.50 -20.13 -0.45
CA ARG A 97 -11.25 -18.81 -1.05
C ARG A 97 -11.56 -18.83 -2.54
N VAL A 98 -12.00 -17.68 -3.06
CA VAL A 98 -12.37 -17.47 -4.45
C VAL A 98 -11.67 -16.22 -4.93
N PHE A 99 -11.28 -16.21 -6.19
CA PHE A 99 -10.75 -15.01 -6.84
C PHE A 99 -11.76 -13.89 -6.85
N ASP A 100 -11.34 -12.73 -6.36
CA ASP A 100 -12.16 -11.54 -6.35
C ASP A 100 -11.51 -10.43 -7.21
N TRP A 101 -12.21 -10.02 -8.26
CA TRP A 101 -11.78 -8.90 -9.09
C TRP A 101 -11.74 -7.58 -8.31
N TYR A 102 -12.58 -7.43 -7.28
CA TYR A 102 -12.58 -6.23 -6.44
C TYR A 102 -11.30 -6.12 -5.61
N ASP A 103 -10.68 -7.24 -5.26
CA ASP A 103 -9.39 -7.25 -4.55
C ASP A 103 -8.24 -6.79 -5.46
N ILE A 104 -8.31 -7.11 -6.75
CA ILE A 104 -7.40 -6.57 -7.77
C ILE A 104 -7.61 -5.07 -7.95
N PHE A 105 -8.87 -4.61 -8.03
CA PHE A 105 -9.15 -3.17 -8.13
C PHE A 105 -8.71 -2.41 -6.87
N GLY A 106 -8.86 -3.00 -5.68
CA GLY A 106 -8.35 -2.46 -4.43
C GLY A 106 -6.84 -2.31 -4.46
N SER A 107 -6.15 -3.35 -4.92
CA SER A 107 -4.69 -3.34 -5.08
C SER A 107 -4.22 -2.26 -6.06
N LEU A 108 -4.88 -2.16 -7.22
CA LEU A 108 -4.60 -1.12 -8.21
C LEU A 108 -4.80 0.29 -7.62
N GLY A 109 -5.93 0.51 -6.93
CA GLY A 109 -6.22 1.76 -6.24
C GLY A 109 -5.15 2.11 -5.21
N GLY A 110 -4.75 1.15 -4.38
CA GLY A 110 -3.68 1.33 -3.38
C GLY A 110 -2.35 1.75 -4.00
N VAL A 111 -1.95 1.11 -5.10
CA VAL A 111 -0.71 1.46 -5.83
C VAL A 111 -0.82 2.86 -6.46
N VAL A 112 -1.95 3.22 -7.06
CA VAL A 112 -2.18 4.56 -7.61
C VAL A 112 -2.08 5.61 -6.51
N PHE A 113 -2.74 5.41 -5.37
CA PHE A 113 -2.63 6.32 -4.23
C PHE A 113 -1.20 6.44 -3.72
N ALA A 114 -0.44 5.33 -3.64
CA ALA A 114 0.95 5.37 -3.23
C ALA A 114 1.80 6.20 -4.20
N PHE A 115 1.56 6.04 -5.51
CA PHE A 115 2.22 6.83 -6.55
C PHE A 115 1.91 8.31 -6.47
N LEU A 116 0.65 8.68 -6.22
CA LEU A 116 0.25 10.07 -6.04
C LEU A 116 0.91 10.68 -4.79
N VAL A 117 0.82 10.01 -3.64
CA VAL A 117 1.43 10.49 -2.39
C VAL A 117 2.94 10.65 -2.55
N PHE A 118 3.61 9.71 -3.21
CA PHE A 118 5.04 9.83 -3.47
C PHE A 118 5.39 11.03 -4.37
N ASN A 119 4.68 11.24 -5.48
CA ASN A 119 4.98 12.37 -6.37
C ASN A 119 4.63 13.72 -5.74
N PHE A 120 3.45 13.85 -5.12
CA PHE A 120 3.02 15.12 -4.52
C PHE A 120 3.77 15.48 -3.25
N VAL A 121 4.12 14.50 -2.42
CA VAL A 121 4.71 14.77 -1.10
C VAL A 121 6.23 14.60 -1.12
N PHE A 122 6.78 13.58 -1.79
CA PHE A 122 8.24 13.37 -1.79
C PHE A 122 8.93 14.12 -2.93
N LYS A 123 8.41 14.04 -4.16
CA LYS A 123 9.09 14.62 -5.32
C LYS A 123 8.98 16.15 -5.34
N VAL A 124 7.83 16.72 -4.99
CA VAL A 124 7.67 18.18 -4.89
C VAL A 124 8.53 18.77 -3.76
N ASN A 125 8.62 18.11 -2.59
CA ASN A 125 9.46 18.59 -1.49
C ASN A 125 10.96 18.37 -1.73
N SER A 126 11.35 17.35 -2.50
CA SER A 126 12.73 17.14 -2.93
C SER A 126 13.16 18.06 -4.08
N GLY A 127 12.20 18.58 -4.86
CA GLY A 127 12.40 19.51 -5.96
C GLY A 127 12.47 20.99 -5.55
N LYS A 128 12.32 21.30 -4.26
CA LYS A 128 12.75 22.59 -3.69
C LYS A 128 14.25 22.53 -3.39
N VAL A 129 15.06 22.51 -4.45
CA VAL A 129 16.49 22.85 -4.45
C VAL A 129 16.72 23.82 -5.59
#